data_AF-A0A7W0EIR3-F1
#
_entry.id   AF-A0A7W0EIR3-F1
#
_cell.length_a   1.000
_cell.length_b   1.000
_cell.length_c   1.000
_cell.angle_alpha   90.00
_cell.angle_beta   90.00
_cell.angle_gamma   90.00
#
_symmetry.space_group_name_H-M   'P 1'
#
loop_
_entity.id
_entity.type
_entity.pdbx_description
1 polymer ?
#
loop_
_entity_poly.entity_id
_entity_poly.type
_entity_poly.pdbx_seq_one_letter_code
_entity_poly.pdbx_strand_id
1 'polypeptide(L)' 'GQSVKKLISLVGISTPKTNSDLKNMGFTKLVRRDNGVYENVTATGNESRIWDTSKPETMPNLKGKISD' A
#
# COMPACT_ATOMS: atom_id res chain seq x y z
N GLY A 1 -40.24 -19.81 -27.20
CA GLY A 1 -39.46 -19.28 -26.07
C GLY A 1 -37.98 -19.50 -26.35
N GLN A 2 -37.11 -18.56 -25.95
CA GLN A 2 -35.65 -18.72 -26.13
C GLN A 2 -35.01 -19.47 -24.95
N SER A 3 -33.84 -20.08 -25.17
CA SER A 3 -33.14 -20.86 -24.14
C SER A 3 -32.50 -19.94 -23.09
N VAL A 4 -32.57 -20.37 -21.83
CA VAL A 4 -31.93 -19.68 -20.69
C VAL A 4 -30.61 -20.36 -20.38
N LYS A 5 -29.54 -19.57 -20.12
CA LYS A 5 -28.23 -20.07 -19.67
C LYS A 5 -27.95 -19.65 -18.23
N LYS A 6 -27.44 -20.58 -17.42
CA LYS A 6 -26.95 -20.32 -16.06
C LYS A 6 -25.54 -19.74 -16.14
N LEU A 7 -25.35 -18.54 -15.59
CA LEU A 7 -24.03 -17.94 -15.37
C LEU A 7 -23.64 -18.17 -13.91
N ILE A 8 -22.51 -18.85 -13.68
CA ILE A 8 -21.91 -19.04 -12.37
C ILE A 8 -20.57 -18.32 -12.37
N SER A 9 -20.37 -17.39 -11.44
CA SER A 9 -19.12 -16.67 -11.24
C SER A 9 -18.67 -16.76 -9.78
N LEU A 10 -17.38 -16.53 -9.52
CA LEU A 10 -16.88 -16.36 -8.17
C LEU A 10 -17.41 -15.06 -7.56
N VAL A 11 -17.55 -15.03 -6.24
CA VAL A 11 -17.86 -13.82 -5.49
C VAL A 11 -16.60 -12.97 -5.38
N GLY A 12 -16.68 -11.72 -5.84
CA GLY A 12 -15.63 -10.72 -5.58
C GLY A 12 -15.87 -10.08 -4.21
N ILE A 13 -14.93 -10.26 -3.28
CA ILE A 13 -14.96 -9.58 -1.98
C ILE A 13 -13.94 -8.44 -2.02
N SER A 14 -14.44 -7.20 -1.91
CA SER A 14 -13.61 -6.01 -1.73
C SER A 14 -13.92 -5.40 -0.39
N THR A 15 -12.94 -5.37 0.51
CA THR A 15 -13.05 -4.75 1.83
C THR A 15 -12.07 -3.58 1.92
N PRO A 16 -12.48 -2.41 2.46
CA PRO A 16 -11.56 -1.31 2.67
C PRO A 16 -10.45 -1.75 3.63
N LYS A 17 -9.22 -1.31 3.35
CA LYS A 17 -8.05 -1.54 4.21
C LYS A 17 -7.65 -0.23 4.86
N THR A 18 -7.47 -0.27 6.17
CA THR A 18 -6.93 0.85 6.94
C THR A 18 -5.42 0.96 6.73
N ASN A 19 -4.82 2.08 7.14
CA ASN A 19 -3.37 2.21 7.13
C ASN A 19 -2.71 1.16 8.04
N SER A 20 -3.35 0.82 9.16
CA SER A 20 -2.88 -0.24 10.06
C SER A 20 -2.90 -1.61 9.39
N ASP A 21 -3.93 -1.93 8.60
CA ASP A 21 -3.99 -3.19 7.85
C ASP A 21 -2.84 -3.30 6.84
N LEU A 22 -2.61 -2.22 6.08
CA LEU A 22 -1.52 -2.16 5.10
C LEU A 22 -0.14 -2.27 5.77
N LYS A 23 0.03 -1.60 6.91
CA LYS A 23 1.24 -1.68 7.73
C LYS A 23 1.50 -3.11 8.19
N ASN A 24 0.47 -3.79 8.70
CA ASN A 24 0.57 -5.17 9.18
C ASN A 24 0.84 -6.16 8.05
N MET A 25 0.34 -5.88 6.84
CA MET A 25 0.62 -6.65 5.63
C MET A 25 2.02 -6.40 5.03
N GLY A 26 2.84 -5.53 5.65
CA GLY A 26 4.18 -5.23 5.17
C GLY A 26 4.24 -4.18 4.05
N PHE A 27 3.12 -3.54 3.70
CA PHE A 27 3.10 -2.49 2.68
C PHE A 27 3.62 -1.16 3.22
N THR A 28 4.28 -0.40 2.33
CA THR A 28 4.57 1.01 2.54
C THR A 28 3.53 1.86 1.81
N LYS A 29 2.76 2.68 2.52
CA LYS A 29 1.82 3.63 1.95
C LYS A 29 2.34 5.05 2.08
N LEU A 30 2.52 5.69 0.93
CA LEU A 30 3.01 7.06 0.81
C LEU A 30 1.88 7.98 0.38
N VAL A 31 1.62 9.01 1.18
CA VAL A 31 0.66 10.08 0.86
C VAL A 31 1.46 11.29 0.42
N ARG A 32 1.28 11.74 -0.82
CA ARG A 32 1.97 12.93 -1.33
C ARG A 32 1.60 14.16 -0.50
N ARG A 33 2.62 14.92 -0.10
CA ARG A 33 2.48 16.19 0.63
C ARG A 33 2.92 17.38 -0.24
N ASP A 34 3.96 17.19 -1.05
CA ASP A 34 4.44 18.17 -2.02
C ASP A 34 5.10 17.47 -3.23
N ASN A 35 5.73 18.21 -4.13
CA ASN A 35 6.60 17.68 -5.16
C ASN A 35 7.85 17.03 -4.56
N GLY A 36 7.97 15.71 -4.70
CA GLY A 36 9.09 14.95 -4.14
C GLY A 36 9.00 14.71 -2.62
N VAL A 37 7.92 15.13 -1.96
CA VAL A 37 7.74 14.93 -0.51
C VAL A 37 6.49 14.11 -0.23
N TYR A 38 6.65 13.05 0.54
CA TYR A 38 5.61 12.08 0.86
C TYR A 38 5.60 11.78 2.36
N GLU A 39 4.41 11.51 2.92
CA GLU A 39 4.27 10.95 4.25
C GLU A 39 4.09 9.43 4.18
N ASN A 40 4.96 8.70 4.86
CA ASN A 40 4.81 7.27 5.12
C ASN A 40 3.82 7.06 6.27
N VAL A 41 2.54 6.87 5.94
CA VAL A 41 1.47 6.64 6.94
C VAL A 41 1.50 5.23 7.55
N THR A 42 2.46 4.41 7.14
CA THR A 42 2.70 3.03 7.59
C THR A 42 4.06 2.86 8.26
N ALA A 43 4.79 3.95 8.53
CA ALA A 43 6.15 3.90 9.08
C ALA A 43 6.23 3.01 10.34
N THR A 44 7.26 2.16 10.39
CA THR A 44 7.58 1.26 11.52
C THR A 44 8.99 1.53 12.04
N GLY A 45 9.18 1.28 13.35
CA GLY A 45 10.51 1.33 13.97
C GLY A 45 11.21 2.67 13.73
N ASN A 46 12.35 2.60 13.04
CA ASN A 46 13.22 3.74 12.77
C ASN A 46 13.00 4.35 11.37
N GLU A 47 11.96 3.95 10.63
CA GLU A 47 11.63 4.57 9.35
C GLU A 47 11.21 6.03 9.55
N SER A 48 11.68 6.92 8.67
CA SER A 48 11.19 8.30 8.64
C SER A 48 9.70 8.35 8.27
N ARG A 49 8.96 9.22 8.96
CA ARG A 49 7.56 9.50 8.60
C ARG A 49 7.46 10.35 7.33
N ILE A 50 8.46 11.15 7.03
CA ILE A 50 8.54 11.97 5.82
C ILE A 50 9.63 11.41 4.93
N TRP A 51 9.27 11.05 3.70
CA TRP A 51 10.20 10.74 2.64
C TRP A 51 10.33 11.93 1.70
N ASP A 52 11.54 12.47 1.61
CA ASP A 52 11.94 13.53 0.70
C ASP A 52 12.88 12.91 -0.35
N THR A 53 12.52 13.01 -1.63
CA THR A 53 13.29 12.40 -2.72
C THR A 53 14.69 12.99 -2.87
N SER A 54 14.94 14.19 -2.31
CA SER A 54 16.27 14.81 -2.29
C SER A 54 17.16 14.31 -1.14
N LYS A 55 16.59 13.55 -0.19
CA LYS A 55 17.25 13.06 1.03
C LYS A 55 17.16 11.53 1.11
N PRO A 56 18.13 10.80 0.52
CA PRO A 56 18.12 9.34 0.47
C PRO A 56 18.00 8.65 1.83
N GLU A 57 18.49 9.27 2.89
CA GLU A 57 18.39 8.80 4.27
C GLU A 57 16.94 8.72 4.80
N THR A 58 16.02 9.45 4.17
CA THR A 58 14.59 9.41 4.50
C THR A 58 13.81 8.35 3.73
N MET A 59 14.46 7.61 2.84
CA MET A 59 13.81 6.59 2.01
C MET A 59 13.27 5.43 2.87
N PRO A 60 12.03 4.96 2.62
CA PRO A 60 11.48 3.79 3.33
C PRO A 60 12.38 2.56 3.16
N ASN A 61 12.37 1.66 4.14
CA ASN A 61 13.16 0.43 4.09
C ASN A 61 12.51 -0.60 3.15
N LEU A 62 12.61 -0.37 1.84
CA LEU A 62 12.02 -1.25 0.83
C LEU A 62 12.72 -2.62 0.80
N LYS A 63 14.04 -2.66 1.04
CA LYS A 63 14.82 -3.90 1.09
C LYS A 63 14.37 -4.85 2.20
N GLY A 64 13.93 -4.31 3.34
CA GLY A 64 13.39 -5.10 4.44
C GLY A 64 11.93 -5.55 4.24
N LYS A 65 11.22 -5.03 3.22
CA LYS A 65 9.79 -5.29 2.99
C LYS A 65 9.52 -6.05 1.69
N ILE A 66 10.42 -5.97 0.71
CA ILE A 66 10.28 -6.58 -0.61
C ILE A 66 11.44 -7.55 -0.80
N SER A 67 11.13 -8.80 -1.13
CA SER A 67 12.06 -9.85 -1.52
C SER A 67 11.69 -10.41 -2.89
N ASP A 68 12.68 -10.93 -3.63
CA ASP A 68 12.49 -11.73 -4.84
C ASP A 68 11.90 -13.11 -4.51
#